data_AF-A0A238L2P9-F1
#
_entry.id   AF-A0A238L2P9-F1
#
_cell.length_a   1.000
_cell.length_b   1.000
_cell.length_c   1.000
_cell.angle_alpha   90.00
_cell.angle_beta   90.00
_cell.angle_gamma   90.00
#
_symmetry.space_group_name_H-M   'P 1'
#
loop_
_entity.id
_entity.type
_entity.pdbx_description
1 polymer ?
#
loop_
_entity_poly.entity_id
_entity_poly.type
_entity_poly.pdbx_seq_one_letter_code
_entity_poly.pdbx_strand_id
1 'polypeptide(L)'
;MCEGAVEFEDRKAFEAWLKEQSQEVCVAIATRAALRVWLFIVAPRFWKATDEARKVQQSLVLLTARCNLISGVTSTNPTPEIGIAANAATHAAAFGANANAAAGAANANAANAANAAANAATNAANAAANAATNAANAADAAAIAATNATNATFAALAADAAYAAAAAFAADAACADAALTPIAMMSTRLWHDPGPPEKLTPEDIGPTPLDTDPRFDFFRRWYDGMVRGQPLDWELQRRVALIPPDTWETGVDAVAEAIAQIEAAWGAERAGGETSAPVTEKELAVVTQRVSLNRDALAVSSASLLEQLDAFRERVRGMNALDQDLRDEILGFVDHFRGQLEALLHDLPPPGEAVGEERSNRLALWLRGYRTVLMTKLAHYSSPENVGEATVPTAIILGATGVGAMMGSPLAGAAVGGLIVNQMKPGQAAKELMKPDVGADVGTP
;
A
#
# COMPACT_ATOMS: atom_id res chain seq x y z
N MET A 1 -15.51 22.19 8.10
CA MET A 1 -14.15 22.74 8.20
C MET A 1 -13.37 21.79 9.07
N CYS A 2 -12.39 21.08 8.52
CA CYS A 2 -11.51 20.22 9.30
C CYS A 2 -10.54 21.13 10.07
N GLU A 3 -10.65 21.18 11.40
CA GLU A 3 -9.62 21.83 12.22
C GLU A 3 -8.29 21.11 11.95
N GLY A 4 -7.31 21.84 11.39
CA GLY A 4 -5.98 21.31 11.08
C GLY A 4 -5.57 21.27 9.61
N ALA A 5 -6.40 21.76 8.68
CA ALA A 5 -5.96 21.90 7.29
C ALA A 5 -4.79 22.89 7.18
N VAL A 6 -3.70 22.47 6.54
CA VAL A 6 -2.57 23.36 6.24
C VAL A 6 -3.01 24.30 5.12
N GLU A 7 -3.18 25.59 5.43
CA GLU A 7 -3.45 26.61 4.43
C GLU A 7 -2.12 27.12 3.84
N PHE A 8 -2.01 27.09 2.51
CA PHE A 8 -0.87 27.65 1.79
C PHE A 8 -1.28 28.98 1.16
N GLU A 9 -0.53 30.04 1.43
CA GLU A 9 -0.82 31.37 0.87
C GLU A 9 -0.69 31.40 -0.66
N ASP A 10 0.26 30.64 -1.20
CA ASP A 10 0.50 30.52 -2.64
C ASP A 10 1.20 29.20 -3.03
N ARG A 11 1.41 29.03 -4.34
CA ARG A 11 2.14 27.89 -4.91
C ARG A 11 3.57 27.77 -4.37
N LYS A 12 4.25 28.89 -4.09
CA LYS A 12 5.64 28.86 -3.59
C LYS A 12 5.70 28.34 -2.16
N ALA A 13 4.73 28.70 -1.32
CA ALA A 13 4.59 28.17 0.02
C ALA A 13 4.36 26.65 -0.01
N PHE A 14 3.51 26.16 -0.90
CA PHE A 14 3.30 24.72 -1.08
C PHE A 14 4.56 24.00 -1.58
N GLU A 15 5.28 24.57 -2.56
CA GLU A 15 6.55 24.02 -3.05
C GLU A 15 7.64 24.01 -1.97
N ALA A 16 7.70 25.03 -1.11
CA ALA A 16 8.62 25.07 0.02
C ALA A 16 8.29 23.97 1.04
N TRP A 17 7.02 23.80 1.37
CA TRP A 17 6.55 22.74 2.27
C TRP A 17 6.88 21.34 1.73
N LEU A 18 6.64 21.07 0.45
CA LEU A 18 6.97 19.79 -0.19
C LEU A 18 8.45 19.43 -0.09
N LYS A 19 9.36 20.42 -0.11
CA LYS A 19 10.82 20.17 0.02
C LYS A 19 11.22 19.68 1.41
N GLU A 20 10.38 19.89 2.41
CA GLU A 20 10.59 19.45 3.79
C GLU A 20 9.91 18.11 4.10
N GLN A 21 9.06 17.61 3.18
CA GLN A 21 8.32 16.36 3.38
C GLN A 21 9.14 15.12 3.01
N SER A 22 8.69 13.97 3.49
CA SER A 22 9.23 12.67 3.09
C SER A 22 8.94 12.38 1.61
N GLN A 23 9.69 11.44 1.03
CA GLN A 23 9.47 11.02 -0.35
C GLN A 23 8.08 10.41 -0.53
N GLU A 24 7.62 9.63 0.44
CA GLU A 24 6.32 8.96 0.43
C GLU A 24 5.17 9.96 0.38
N VAL A 25 5.25 11.05 1.18
CA VAL A 25 4.27 12.15 1.17
C VAL A 25 4.22 12.82 -0.20
N CYS A 26 5.38 13.17 -0.75
CA CYS A 26 5.47 13.77 -2.08
C CYS A 26 4.88 12.85 -3.16
N VAL A 27 5.20 11.55 -3.13
CA VAL A 27 4.70 10.55 -4.10
C VAL A 27 3.19 10.34 -3.96
N ALA A 28 2.64 10.30 -2.74
CA ALA A 28 1.20 10.16 -2.51
C ALA A 28 0.42 11.35 -3.08
N ILE A 29 0.88 12.58 -2.82
CA ILE A 29 0.27 13.80 -3.36
C ILE A 29 0.33 13.81 -4.90
N ALA A 30 1.50 13.50 -5.47
CA ALA A 30 1.68 13.44 -6.92
C ALA A 30 0.78 12.38 -7.56
N THR A 31 0.65 11.20 -6.93
CA THR A 31 -0.21 10.10 -7.40
C THR A 31 -1.68 10.53 -7.41
N ARG A 32 -2.17 11.17 -6.34
CA ARG A 32 -3.56 11.63 -6.27
C ARG A 32 -3.86 12.74 -7.27
N ALA A 33 -2.93 13.69 -7.44
CA ALA A 33 -3.06 14.71 -8.48
C ALA A 33 -3.13 14.08 -9.89
N ALA A 34 -2.28 13.09 -10.17
CA ALA A 34 -2.28 12.36 -11.43
C ALA A 34 -3.59 11.56 -11.64
N LEU A 35 -4.13 10.93 -10.61
CA LEU A 35 -5.42 10.23 -10.67
C LEU A 35 -6.61 11.18 -10.93
N ARG A 36 -6.58 12.41 -10.41
CA ARG A 36 -7.63 13.43 -10.67
C ARG A 36 -7.65 13.85 -12.14
N VAL A 37 -6.49 13.97 -12.77
CA VAL A 37 -6.39 14.32 -14.20
C VAL A 37 -6.46 13.11 -15.13
N TRP A 38 -6.37 11.89 -14.60
CA TRP A 38 -6.35 10.68 -15.42
C TRP A 38 -7.62 10.53 -16.27
N LEU A 39 -8.78 10.97 -15.76
CA LEU A 39 -10.05 10.96 -16.50
C LEU A 39 -9.99 11.68 -17.86
N PHE A 40 -9.12 12.67 -18.04
CA PHE A 40 -8.94 13.32 -19.35
C PHE A 40 -8.31 12.41 -20.40
N ILE A 41 -7.47 11.46 -19.97
CA ILE A 41 -6.88 10.45 -20.85
C ILE A 41 -7.92 9.38 -21.17
N VAL A 42 -8.70 8.98 -20.15
CA VAL A 42 -9.67 7.89 -20.27
C VAL A 42 -10.94 8.33 -21.02
N ALA A 43 -11.35 9.59 -20.93
CA ALA A 43 -12.61 10.07 -21.53
C ALA A 43 -12.50 10.25 -23.06
N PRO A 44 -13.30 9.52 -23.87
CA PRO A 44 -13.19 9.55 -25.34
C PRO A 44 -13.46 10.91 -25.98
N ARG A 45 -14.21 11.80 -25.31
CA ARG A 45 -14.52 13.14 -25.85
C ARG A 45 -13.29 14.02 -26.10
N PHE A 46 -12.16 13.71 -25.44
CA PHE A 46 -10.88 14.40 -25.65
C PHE A 46 -10.05 13.79 -26.79
N TRP A 47 -10.57 12.75 -27.44
CA TRP A 47 -9.92 12.02 -28.51
C TRP A 47 -10.71 12.15 -29.81
N LYS A 48 -9.99 12.05 -30.93
CA LYS A 48 -10.64 11.95 -32.25
C LYS A 48 -11.37 10.62 -32.35
N ALA A 49 -12.54 10.61 -32.99
CA ALA A 49 -13.30 9.39 -33.24
C ALA A 49 -12.72 8.56 -34.42
N THR A 50 -11.42 8.23 -34.36
CA THR A 50 -10.75 7.34 -35.32
C THR A 50 -10.17 6.12 -34.61
N ASP A 51 -10.00 5.02 -35.33
CA ASP A 51 -9.47 3.78 -34.74
C ASP A 51 -8.01 3.94 -34.29
N GLU A 52 -7.21 4.75 -34.99
CA GLU A 52 -5.83 5.07 -34.61
C GLU A 52 -5.80 5.86 -33.29
N ALA A 53 -6.66 6.87 -33.14
CA ALA A 53 -6.76 7.64 -31.91
C ALA A 53 -7.20 6.77 -30.73
N ARG A 54 -8.13 5.83 -30.96
CA ARG A 54 -8.57 4.86 -29.95
C ARG A 54 -7.43 3.93 -29.51
N LYS A 55 -6.61 3.43 -30.44
CA LYS A 55 -5.43 2.60 -30.10
C LYS A 55 -4.42 3.37 -29.25
N VAL A 56 -4.12 4.61 -29.65
CA VAL A 56 -3.22 5.50 -28.90
C VAL A 56 -3.78 5.80 -27.51
N GLN A 57 -5.08 6.07 -27.40
CA GLN A 57 -5.77 6.26 -26.13
C GLN A 57 -5.62 5.04 -25.24
N GLN A 58 -5.91 3.83 -25.73
CA GLN A 58 -5.78 2.60 -24.96
C GLN A 58 -4.36 2.39 -24.43
N SER A 59 -3.33 2.60 -25.27
CA SER A 59 -1.93 2.51 -24.84
C SER A 59 -1.60 3.54 -23.76
N LEU A 60 -2.10 4.77 -23.88
CA LEU A 60 -1.88 5.82 -22.88
C LEU A 60 -2.63 5.55 -21.57
N VAL A 61 -3.86 5.08 -21.63
CA VAL A 61 -4.63 4.66 -20.45
C VAL A 61 -3.87 3.58 -19.70
N LEU A 62 -3.38 2.55 -20.39
CA LEU A 62 -2.63 1.46 -19.80
C LEU A 62 -1.30 1.91 -19.17
N LEU A 63 -0.53 2.72 -19.89
CA LEU A 63 0.75 3.26 -19.41
C LEU A 63 0.56 4.13 -18.17
N THR A 64 -0.40 5.05 -18.22
CA THR A 64 -0.67 5.96 -17.10
C THR A 64 -1.29 5.25 -15.90
N ALA A 65 -2.13 4.23 -16.12
CA ALA A 65 -2.61 3.36 -15.06
C ALA A 65 -1.45 2.65 -14.34
N ARG A 66 -0.50 2.08 -15.10
CA ARG A 66 0.71 1.46 -14.55
C ARG A 66 1.52 2.43 -13.70
N CYS A 67 1.80 3.62 -14.22
CA CYS A 67 2.57 4.64 -13.49
C CYS A 67 1.88 5.05 -12.18
N ASN A 68 0.58 5.30 -12.21
CA ASN A 68 -0.20 5.67 -11.04
C ASN A 68 -0.27 4.52 -10.01
N LEU A 69 -0.45 3.27 -10.47
CA LEU A 69 -0.47 2.09 -9.61
C LEU A 69 0.87 1.91 -8.89
N ILE A 70 1.99 1.95 -9.61
CA ILE A 70 3.33 1.82 -9.02
C ILE A 70 3.60 2.94 -8.03
N SER A 71 3.25 4.19 -8.38
CA SER A 71 3.45 5.35 -7.50
C SER A 71 2.61 5.23 -6.22
N GLY A 72 1.34 4.82 -6.35
CA GLY A 72 0.47 4.56 -5.21
C GLY A 72 1.02 3.48 -4.28
N VAL A 73 1.45 2.34 -4.83
CA VAL A 73 2.08 1.26 -4.05
C VAL A 73 3.39 1.72 -3.40
N THR A 74 4.20 2.51 -4.10
CA THR A 74 5.47 3.02 -3.54
C THR A 74 5.24 3.91 -2.33
N SER A 75 4.18 4.73 -2.35
CA SER A 75 3.85 5.63 -1.23
C SER A 75 3.29 4.92 0.01
N THR A 76 2.74 3.71 -0.12
CA THR A 76 2.06 3.00 0.98
C THR A 76 2.74 1.71 1.41
N ASN A 77 3.46 1.05 0.51
CA ASN A 77 4.15 -0.21 0.75
C ASN A 77 5.46 -0.27 -0.08
N PRO A 78 6.46 0.56 0.26
CA PRO A 78 7.71 0.59 -0.47
C PRO A 78 8.47 -0.74 -0.29
N THR A 79 8.73 -1.43 -1.41
CA THR A 79 9.62 -2.59 -1.44
C THR A 79 10.74 -2.37 -2.48
N PRO A 80 11.91 -3.01 -2.33
CA PRO A 80 12.99 -2.90 -3.31
C PRO A 80 12.54 -3.24 -4.75
N GLU A 81 11.66 -4.23 -4.90
CA GLU A 81 11.14 -4.68 -6.20
C GLU A 81 10.27 -3.60 -6.85
N ILE A 82 9.48 -2.87 -6.05
CA ILE A 82 8.69 -1.74 -6.53
C ILE A 82 9.60 -0.60 -6.99
N GLY A 83 10.74 -0.37 -6.32
CA GLY A 83 11.76 0.58 -6.80
C GLY A 83 12.30 0.22 -8.19
N ILE A 84 12.51 -1.07 -8.47
CA ILE A 84 12.93 -1.55 -9.79
C ILE A 84 11.81 -1.35 -10.83
N ALA A 85 10.57 -1.69 -10.47
CA ALA A 85 9.41 -1.51 -11.34
C ALA A 85 9.15 -0.02 -11.67
N ALA A 86 9.33 0.88 -10.71
CA ALA A 86 9.22 2.33 -10.90
C ALA A 86 10.25 2.86 -11.89
N ASN A 87 11.50 2.40 -11.78
CA ASN A 87 12.55 2.74 -12.75
C ASN A 87 12.18 2.23 -14.16
N ALA A 88 11.71 1.00 -14.29
CA ALA A 88 11.30 0.46 -15.59
C ALA A 88 10.12 1.23 -16.22
N ALA A 89 9.10 1.56 -15.43
CA ALA A 89 7.95 2.35 -15.90
C ALA A 89 8.36 3.77 -16.34
N THR A 90 9.31 4.39 -15.64
CA THR A 90 9.86 5.71 -16.01
C THR A 90 10.54 5.67 -17.38
N HIS A 91 11.35 4.64 -17.65
CA HIS A 91 11.99 4.46 -18.95
C HIS A 91 10.96 4.23 -20.06
N ALA A 92 9.97 3.37 -19.83
CA ALA A 92 8.91 3.10 -20.80
C ALA A 92 8.09 4.35 -21.14
N ALA A 93 7.76 5.18 -20.14
CA ALA A 93 7.07 6.45 -20.35
C ALA A 93 7.90 7.43 -21.20
N ALA A 94 9.21 7.52 -20.95
CA ALA A 94 10.11 8.37 -21.74
C ALA A 94 10.22 7.90 -23.21
N PHE A 95 10.29 6.59 -23.46
CA PHE A 95 10.31 6.03 -24.82
C PHE A 95 8.97 6.20 -25.54
N GLY A 96 7.84 5.97 -24.85
CA GLY A 96 6.50 6.17 -25.42
C GLY A 96 6.23 7.62 -25.83
N ALA A 97 6.70 8.59 -25.04
CA ALA A 97 6.64 10.00 -25.38
C ALA A 97 7.45 10.32 -26.65
N ASN A 98 8.63 9.71 -26.83
CA ASN A 98 9.45 9.86 -28.03
C ASN A 98 8.85 9.20 -29.28
N ALA A 99 8.19 8.04 -29.14
CA ALA A 99 7.57 7.34 -30.26
C ALA A 99 6.31 8.07 -30.78
N ASN A 100 5.50 8.64 -29.88
CA ASN A 100 4.36 9.49 -30.26
C ASN A 100 4.80 10.85 -30.85
N ALA A 101 5.96 11.38 -30.45
CA ALA A 101 6.55 12.58 -31.06
C ALA A 101 6.96 12.36 -32.53
N ALA A 102 7.30 11.12 -32.92
CA ALA A 102 7.62 10.77 -34.31
C ALA A 102 6.37 10.67 -35.21
N ALA A 103 5.21 10.30 -34.66
CA ALA A 103 3.93 10.30 -35.38
C ALA A 103 3.32 11.71 -35.55
N GLY A 104 3.76 12.68 -34.74
CA GLY A 104 3.31 14.08 -34.74
C GLY A 104 4.13 15.04 -35.61
N ALA A 105 5.00 14.54 -36.48
CA ALA A 105 5.85 15.34 -37.39
C ALA A 105 5.09 15.94 -38.58
N ALA A 106 3.95 16.59 -38.31
CA ALA A 106 3.21 17.43 -39.25
C ALA A 106 2.95 18.86 -38.73
N ASN A 107 3.56 19.33 -37.63
CA ASN A 107 3.50 20.76 -37.29
C ASN A 107 4.64 21.25 -36.37
N ALA A 108 5.82 21.44 -36.97
CA ALA A 108 6.81 22.52 -36.80
C ALA A 108 7.16 23.18 -35.44
N ASN A 109 6.78 22.65 -34.26
CA ASN A 109 7.21 23.22 -32.95
C ASN A 109 8.12 22.28 -32.12
N ALA A 110 8.40 21.06 -32.60
CA ALA A 110 9.20 20.06 -31.90
C ALA A 110 10.73 20.27 -31.99
N ALA A 111 11.22 21.03 -32.98
CA ALA A 111 12.66 21.24 -33.18
C ALA A 111 13.33 22.09 -32.08
N ASN A 112 12.57 22.98 -31.43
CA ASN A 112 13.09 23.85 -30.36
C ASN A 112 13.10 23.16 -28.98
N ALA A 113 12.25 22.14 -28.76
CA ALA A 113 12.24 21.31 -27.56
C ALA A 113 13.35 20.24 -27.55
N ALA A 114 13.72 19.71 -28.72
CA ALA A 114 14.73 18.66 -28.85
C ALA A 114 16.17 19.15 -28.53
N ASN A 115 16.51 20.39 -28.90
CA ASN A 115 17.83 20.99 -28.59
C ASN A 115 18.02 21.35 -27.10
N ALA A 116 16.93 21.61 -26.37
CA ALA A 116 16.97 21.84 -24.92
C ALA A 116 17.07 20.52 -24.13
N ALA A 117 16.39 19.47 -24.60
CA ALA A 117 16.42 18.14 -24.00
C ALA A 117 17.79 17.42 -24.16
N ALA A 118 18.48 17.60 -25.29
CA ALA A 118 19.80 17.00 -25.53
C ALA A 118 20.91 17.59 -24.62
N ASN A 119 20.88 18.90 -24.36
CA ASN A 119 21.86 19.58 -23.49
C ASN A 119 21.64 19.32 -21.98
N ALA A 120 20.41 18.99 -21.58
CA ALA A 120 20.09 18.59 -20.21
C ALA A 120 20.56 17.16 -19.90
N ALA A 121 20.51 16.25 -20.88
CA ALA A 121 20.89 14.85 -20.73
C ALA A 121 22.41 14.63 -20.55
N THR A 122 23.26 15.40 -21.24
CA THR A 122 24.73 15.30 -21.12
C THR A 122 25.27 15.84 -19.79
N ASN A 123 24.60 16.83 -19.19
CA ASN A 123 25.00 17.42 -17.91
C ASN A 123 24.54 16.58 -16.69
N ALA A 124 23.51 15.74 -16.86
CA ALA A 124 22.98 14.84 -15.84
C ALA A 124 23.88 13.62 -15.53
N ALA A 125 24.69 13.17 -16.48
CA ALA A 125 25.58 12.02 -16.30
C ALA A 125 26.77 12.29 -15.35
N ASN A 126 27.25 13.54 -15.28
CA ASN A 126 28.41 13.92 -14.47
C ASN A 126 28.06 14.19 -12.99
N ALA A 127 26.78 14.35 -12.65
CA ALA A 127 26.33 14.70 -11.30
C ALA A 127 25.99 13.48 -10.42
N ALA A 128 26.04 12.27 -10.97
CA ALA A 128 25.76 10.98 -10.31
C ALA A 128 26.70 10.63 -9.13
N ALA A 129 27.58 11.52 -8.70
CA ALA A 129 28.51 11.29 -7.61
C ALA A 129 27.99 11.68 -6.21
N ASN A 130 26.99 12.57 -6.05
CA ASN A 130 26.70 13.20 -4.74
C ASN A 130 25.21 13.16 -4.34
N ALA A 131 24.85 12.17 -3.52
CA ALA A 131 23.49 11.69 -3.27
C ALA A 131 22.55 12.54 -2.38
N ALA A 132 22.94 13.70 -1.85
CA ALA A 132 22.01 14.60 -1.13
C ALA A 132 21.10 15.41 -2.09
N THR A 133 21.49 15.47 -3.37
CA THR A 133 20.81 16.20 -4.44
C THR A 133 19.59 15.44 -5.01
N ASN A 134 19.44 14.15 -4.68
CA ASN A 134 18.44 13.27 -5.28
C ASN A 134 17.00 13.54 -4.79
N ALA A 135 16.80 14.02 -3.57
CA ALA A 135 15.47 14.34 -3.04
C ALA A 135 14.92 15.68 -3.58
N ALA A 136 15.78 16.73 -3.64
CA ALA A 136 15.41 18.03 -4.19
C ALA A 136 15.15 17.99 -5.72
N ASN A 137 15.91 17.17 -6.45
CA ASN A 137 15.74 17.00 -7.90
C ASN A 137 14.52 16.16 -8.28
N ALA A 138 14.04 15.25 -7.42
CA ALA A 138 12.80 14.51 -7.64
C ALA A 138 11.57 15.43 -7.53
N ALA A 139 11.58 16.36 -6.58
CA ALA A 139 10.56 17.41 -6.43
C ALA A 139 10.58 18.41 -7.60
N ASP A 140 11.75 18.87 -8.04
CA ASP A 140 11.88 19.76 -9.22
C ASP A 140 11.54 19.04 -10.54
N ALA A 141 11.87 17.75 -10.70
CA ALA A 141 11.50 16.95 -11.86
C ALA A 141 9.99 16.65 -11.92
N ALA A 142 9.33 16.44 -10.77
CA ALA A 142 7.88 16.33 -10.68
C ALA A 142 7.19 17.66 -11.01
N ALA A 143 7.73 18.80 -10.55
CA ALA A 143 7.22 20.14 -10.88
C ALA A 143 7.41 20.50 -12.37
N ILE A 144 8.52 20.09 -12.99
CA ILE A 144 8.80 20.30 -14.43
C ILE A 144 8.00 19.31 -15.29
N ALA A 145 7.81 18.06 -14.87
CA ALA A 145 6.93 17.10 -15.54
C ALA A 145 5.46 17.53 -15.43
N ALA A 146 5.03 18.07 -14.29
CA ALA A 146 3.72 18.70 -14.14
C ALA A 146 3.59 19.96 -15.00
N THR A 147 4.62 20.80 -15.11
CA THR A 147 4.61 22.00 -15.97
C THR A 147 4.65 21.65 -17.46
N ASN A 148 5.34 20.58 -17.86
CA ASN A 148 5.40 20.11 -19.24
C ASN A 148 4.18 19.29 -19.63
N ALA A 149 3.58 18.52 -18.71
CA ALA A 149 2.24 17.98 -18.87
C ALA A 149 1.23 19.13 -18.98
N THR A 150 1.30 20.14 -18.11
CA THR A 150 0.48 21.35 -18.19
C THR A 150 0.68 22.06 -19.54
N ASN A 151 1.90 22.21 -20.05
CA ASN A 151 2.19 22.90 -21.32
C ASN A 151 1.86 22.07 -22.57
N ALA A 152 2.05 20.74 -22.54
CA ALA A 152 1.63 19.83 -23.61
C ALA A 152 0.10 19.71 -23.66
N THR A 153 -0.56 19.80 -22.50
CA THR A 153 -2.01 19.83 -22.39
C THR A 153 -2.55 21.23 -22.72
N PHE A 154 -1.89 22.32 -22.34
CA PHE A 154 -2.22 23.69 -22.77
C PHE A 154 -2.02 23.88 -24.28
N ALA A 155 -1.02 23.27 -24.91
CA ALA A 155 -0.82 23.33 -26.35
C ALA A 155 -1.81 22.46 -27.14
N ALA A 156 -2.40 21.44 -26.53
CA ALA A 156 -3.45 20.59 -27.12
C ALA A 156 -4.89 21.04 -26.76
N LEU A 157 -5.09 21.76 -25.66
CA LEU A 157 -6.38 22.19 -25.09
C LEU A 157 -6.47 23.72 -24.85
N ALA A 158 -5.71 24.53 -25.60
CA ALA A 158 -5.73 26.01 -25.52
C ALA A 158 -7.11 26.68 -25.75
N ALA A 159 -8.19 25.93 -25.82
CA ALA A 159 -9.55 26.43 -25.93
C ALA A 159 -10.56 25.83 -24.93
N ASP A 160 -10.18 24.97 -23.96
CA ASP A 160 -11.16 24.41 -23.03
C ASP A 160 -10.91 24.78 -21.56
N ALA A 161 -11.78 25.64 -21.03
CA ALA A 161 -11.84 26.03 -19.63
C ALA A 161 -11.98 24.83 -18.66
N ALA A 162 -12.42 23.67 -19.15
CA ALA A 162 -12.56 22.45 -18.35
C ALA A 162 -11.22 21.94 -17.80
N TYR A 163 -10.14 21.99 -18.59
CA TYR A 163 -8.84 21.46 -18.15
C TYR A 163 -8.17 22.37 -17.13
N ALA A 164 -8.18 23.68 -17.37
CA ALA A 164 -7.66 24.65 -16.42
C ALA A 164 -8.43 24.60 -15.08
N ALA A 165 -9.75 24.44 -15.12
CA ALA A 165 -10.56 24.26 -13.92
C ALA A 165 -10.21 22.98 -13.16
N ALA A 166 -9.98 21.86 -13.86
CA ALA A 166 -9.59 20.61 -13.21
C ALA A 166 -8.16 20.64 -12.65
N ALA A 167 -7.22 21.31 -13.33
CA ALA A 167 -5.87 21.51 -12.82
C ALA A 167 -5.84 22.39 -11.57
N ALA A 168 -6.64 23.47 -11.56
CA ALA A 168 -6.83 24.30 -10.37
C ALA A 168 -7.46 23.49 -9.23
N PHE A 169 -8.52 22.71 -9.51
CA PHE A 169 -9.15 21.86 -8.51
C PHE A 169 -8.21 20.77 -7.98
N ALA A 170 -7.36 20.20 -8.84
CA ALA A 170 -6.36 19.23 -8.42
C ALA A 170 -5.30 19.85 -7.50
N ALA A 171 -4.94 21.13 -7.71
CA ALA A 171 -4.03 21.87 -6.84
C ALA A 171 -4.67 22.16 -5.46
N ASP A 172 -5.93 22.59 -5.44
CA ASP A 172 -6.67 22.81 -4.18
C ASP A 172 -6.83 21.50 -3.40
N ALA A 173 -7.18 20.42 -4.10
CA ALA A 173 -7.30 19.10 -3.50
C ALA A 173 -5.95 18.54 -3.01
N ALA A 174 -4.85 18.86 -3.68
CA ALA A 174 -3.50 18.51 -3.22
C ALA A 174 -3.11 19.26 -1.94
N CYS A 175 -3.52 20.53 -1.80
CA CYS A 175 -3.34 21.27 -0.55
C CYS A 175 -4.13 20.63 0.61
N ALA A 176 -5.36 20.18 0.34
CA ALA A 176 -6.14 19.45 1.33
C ALA A 176 -5.52 18.09 1.71
N ASP A 177 -4.85 17.42 0.76
CA ASP A 177 -4.12 16.18 1.02
C ASP A 177 -2.88 16.39 1.91
N ALA A 178 -2.34 17.62 2.01
CA ALA A 178 -1.11 17.92 2.77
C ALA A 178 -1.25 17.71 4.30
N ALA A 179 -2.47 17.67 4.81
CA ALA A 179 -2.75 17.38 6.22
C ALA A 179 -2.86 15.86 6.51
N LEU A 180 -2.79 15.03 5.47
CA LEU A 180 -2.90 13.58 5.56
C LEU A 180 -1.52 12.96 5.39
N THR A 181 -1.36 11.75 5.91
CA THR A 181 -0.20 10.90 5.63
C THR A 181 -0.36 10.16 4.30
N PRO A 182 0.69 9.48 3.80
CA PRO A 182 0.57 8.71 2.56
C PRO A 182 -0.54 7.65 2.57
N ILE A 183 -0.69 6.89 3.67
CA ILE A 183 -1.72 5.84 3.77
C ILE A 183 -3.11 6.45 3.89
N ALA A 184 -3.28 7.48 4.73
CA ALA A 184 -4.56 8.17 4.89
C ALA A 184 -4.97 8.89 3.60
N MET A 185 -4.02 9.51 2.88
CA MET A 185 -4.23 10.10 1.56
C MET A 185 -4.81 9.09 0.59
N MET A 186 -4.19 7.91 0.46
CA MET A 186 -4.64 6.89 -0.50
C MET A 186 -5.92 6.16 -0.06
N SER A 187 -6.30 6.27 1.22
CA SER A 187 -7.53 5.72 1.80
C SER A 187 -8.64 6.77 1.99
N THR A 188 -8.40 8.02 1.58
CA THR A 188 -9.40 9.08 1.55
C THR A 188 -9.96 9.22 0.14
N ARG A 189 -11.23 9.64 0.02
CA ARG A 189 -11.87 9.93 -1.27
C ARG A 189 -10.95 10.76 -2.15
N LEU A 190 -10.81 10.38 -3.43
CA LEU A 190 -9.93 11.09 -4.37
C LEU A 190 -10.34 12.56 -4.51
N TRP A 191 -11.64 12.83 -4.47
CA TRP A 191 -12.22 14.16 -4.53
C TRP A 191 -12.75 14.53 -3.14
N HIS A 192 -12.25 15.65 -2.60
CA HIS A 192 -12.79 16.27 -1.39
C HIS A 192 -14.12 16.95 -1.71
N ASP A 193 -14.95 17.23 -0.68
CA ASP A 193 -16.21 17.94 -0.88
C ASP A 193 -15.96 19.31 -1.54
N PRO A 194 -16.72 19.68 -2.60
CA PRO A 194 -18.02 19.12 -3.01
C PRO A 194 -17.99 17.92 -3.98
N GLY A 195 -16.83 17.31 -4.24
CA GLY A 195 -16.67 16.18 -5.17
C GLY A 195 -15.90 16.57 -6.45
N PRO A 196 -15.95 15.76 -7.52
CA PRO A 196 -15.28 16.11 -8.77
C PRO A 196 -15.88 17.39 -9.39
N PRO A 197 -15.08 18.17 -10.15
CA PRO A 197 -15.58 19.29 -10.94
C PRO A 197 -16.79 18.89 -11.81
N GLU A 198 -17.76 19.80 -11.96
CA GLU A 198 -19.03 19.54 -12.69
C GLU A 198 -18.79 18.84 -14.04
N LYS A 199 -17.81 19.31 -14.82
CA LYS A 199 -17.47 18.75 -16.14
C LYS A 199 -16.80 17.37 -16.13
N LEU A 200 -16.56 16.77 -14.96
CA LEU A 200 -15.94 15.45 -14.80
C LEU A 200 -16.93 14.40 -14.30
N THR A 201 -18.23 14.69 -14.35
CA THR A 201 -19.28 13.70 -14.09
C THR A 201 -19.27 12.60 -15.15
N PRO A 202 -19.72 11.36 -14.82
CA PRO A 202 -19.90 10.27 -15.79
C PRO A 202 -20.69 10.69 -17.04
N GLU A 203 -21.71 11.52 -16.86
CA GLU A 203 -22.54 12.07 -17.94
C GLU A 203 -21.72 12.93 -18.91
N ASP A 204 -20.81 13.75 -18.37
CA ASP A 204 -19.99 14.65 -19.15
C ASP A 204 -18.82 13.96 -19.85
N ILE A 205 -18.19 12.97 -19.22
CA ILE A 205 -17.03 12.24 -19.79
C ILE A 205 -17.45 11.19 -20.82
N GLY A 206 -18.68 10.68 -20.74
CA GLY A 206 -19.19 9.60 -21.58
C GLY A 206 -18.61 8.23 -21.22
N PRO A 207 -19.06 7.15 -21.89
CA PRO A 207 -18.60 5.80 -21.60
C PRO A 207 -17.12 5.66 -21.96
N THR A 208 -16.30 5.34 -20.96
CA THR A 208 -14.86 5.24 -21.11
C THR A 208 -14.42 3.81 -21.45
N PRO A 209 -13.16 3.56 -21.86
CA PRO A 209 -12.62 2.22 -21.92
C PRO A 209 -12.74 1.43 -20.62
N LEU A 210 -12.74 2.10 -19.45
CA LEU A 210 -12.94 1.42 -18.17
C LEU A 210 -14.35 0.82 -18.07
N ASP A 211 -15.35 1.49 -18.66
CA ASP A 211 -16.76 1.08 -18.62
C ASP A 211 -17.13 0.07 -19.71
N THR A 212 -16.44 0.15 -20.85
CA THR A 212 -16.86 -0.54 -22.08
C THR A 212 -15.99 -1.74 -22.45
N ASP A 213 -14.78 -1.83 -21.91
CA ASP A 213 -13.81 -2.88 -22.26
C ASP A 213 -13.47 -3.72 -21.02
N PRO A 214 -13.91 -5.00 -20.97
CA PRO A 214 -13.66 -5.88 -19.82
C PRO A 214 -12.18 -6.06 -19.47
N ARG A 215 -11.27 -5.82 -20.42
CA ARG A 215 -9.83 -5.92 -20.18
C ARG A 215 -9.32 -4.86 -19.21
N PHE A 216 -10.07 -3.77 -19.02
CA PHE A 216 -9.78 -2.72 -18.05
C PHE A 216 -10.53 -2.88 -16.72
N ASP A 217 -11.23 -4.01 -16.48
CA ASP A 217 -12.08 -4.18 -15.28
C ASP A 217 -11.32 -3.98 -13.96
N PHE A 218 -10.08 -4.49 -13.87
CA PHE A 218 -9.22 -4.25 -12.70
C PHE A 218 -8.99 -2.76 -12.47
N PHE A 219 -8.61 -2.01 -13.52
CA PHE A 219 -8.33 -0.59 -13.42
C PHE A 219 -9.57 0.24 -13.12
N ARG A 220 -10.74 -0.19 -13.62
CA ARG A 220 -12.05 0.37 -13.23
C ARG A 220 -12.27 0.21 -11.73
N ARG A 221 -12.22 -1.02 -11.21
CA ARG A 221 -12.39 -1.31 -9.77
C ARG A 221 -11.37 -0.58 -8.90
N TRP A 222 -10.12 -0.54 -9.35
CA TRP A 222 -9.03 0.15 -8.67
C TRP A 222 -9.27 1.66 -8.59
N TYR A 223 -9.62 2.30 -9.71
CA TYR A 223 -9.92 3.74 -9.74
C TYR A 223 -11.18 4.08 -8.92
N ASP A 224 -12.25 3.30 -9.06
CA ASP A 224 -13.47 3.45 -8.26
C ASP A 224 -13.19 3.30 -6.76
N GLY A 225 -12.25 2.43 -6.40
CA GLY A 225 -11.73 2.30 -5.04
C GLY A 225 -11.07 3.58 -4.57
N MET A 226 -10.14 4.14 -5.35
CA MET A 226 -9.47 5.41 -5.04
C MET A 226 -10.47 6.58 -4.92
N VAL A 227 -11.45 6.67 -5.82
CA VAL A 227 -12.50 7.70 -5.79
C VAL A 227 -13.28 7.65 -4.48
N ARG A 228 -13.58 6.45 -3.97
CA ARG A 228 -14.35 6.24 -2.73
C ARG A 228 -13.52 6.26 -1.45
N GLY A 229 -12.19 6.30 -1.53
CA GLY A 229 -11.32 6.10 -0.37
C GLY A 229 -11.35 4.65 0.13
N GLN A 230 -11.59 3.70 -0.77
CA GLN A 230 -11.60 2.27 -0.50
C GLN A 230 -10.70 1.58 -1.53
N PRO A 231 -9.37 1.82 -1.47
CA PRO A 231 -8.45 1.19 -2.42
C PRO A 231 -8.57 -0.33 -2.36
N LEU A 232 -8.21 -1.00 -3.47
CA LEU A 232 -8.07 -2.45 -3.46
C LEU A 232 -6.98 -2.87 -2.45
N ASP A 233 -6.94 -4.15 -2.11
CA ASP A 233 -5.89 -4.68 -1.22
C ASP A 233 -4.49 -4.31 -1.75
N TRP A 234 -3.65 -3.72 -0.88
CA TRP A 234 -2.34 -3.19 -1.27
C TRP A 234 -1.39 -4.29 -1.76
N GLU A 235 -1.52 -5.51 -1.24
CA GLU A 235 -0.69 -6.63 -1.71
C GLU A 235 -1.13 -7.07 -3.11
N LEU A 236 -2.44 -7.08 -3.40
CA LEU A 236 -2.93 -7.32 -4.76
C LEU A 236 -2.43 -6.24 -5.73
N GLN A 237 -2.54 -4.96 -5.33
CA GLN A 237 -2.03 -3.84 -6.14
C GLN A 237 -0.52 -3.96 -6.39
N ARG A 238 0.26 -4.34 -5.37
CA ARG A 238 1.71 -4.57 -5.47
C ARG A 238 2.03 -5.66 -6.48
N ARG A 239 1.33 -6.79 -6.45
CA ARG A 239 1.55 -7.89 -7.41
C ARG A 239 1.27 -7.46 -8.84
N VAL A 240 0.19 -6.71 -9.07
CA VAL A 240 -0.12 -6.15 -10.40
C VAL A 240 0.93 -5.13 -10.84
N ALA A 241 1.40 -4.28 -9.92
CA ALA A 241 2.47 -3.32 -10.20
C ALA A 241 3.79 -3.99 -10.63
N LEU A 242 4.04 -5.22 -10.15
CA LEU A 242 5.22 -6.03 -10.45
C LEU A 242 5.10 -6.89 -11.73
N ILE A 243 4.01 -6.77 -12.49
CA ILE A 243 3.93 -7.41 -13.82
C ILE A 243 5.15 -6.97 -14.67
N PRO A 244 5.86 -7.92 -15.32
CA PRO A 244 7.08 -7.61 -16.09
C PRO A 244 6.86 -6.53 -17.16
N PRO A 245 7.82 -5.62 -17.39
CA PRO A 245 7.71 -4.56 -18.40
C PRO A 245 7.31 -5.06 -19.80
N ASP A 246 7.88 -6.17 -20.26
CA ASP A 246 7.59 -6.76 -21.57
C ASP A 246 6.10 -7.13 -21.74
N THR A 247 5.43 -7.55 -20.66
CA THR A 247 3.99 -7.82 -20.67
C THR A 247 3.19 -6.54 -20.88
N TRP A 248 3.60 -5.42 -20.28
CA TRP A 248 2.97 -4.11 -20.49
C TRP A 248 3.18 -3.59 -21.91
N GLU A 249 4.37 -3.83 -22.49
CA GLU A 249 4.70 -3.44 -23.86
C GLU A 249 3.97 -4.28 -24.92
N THR A 250 3.64 -5.53 -24.59
CA THR A 250 2.82 -6.40 -25.45
C THR A 250 1.40 -5.85 -25.65
N GLY A 251 0.86 -5.16 -24.64
CA GLY A 251 -0.39 -4.43 -24.73
C GLY A 251 -1.49 -4.95 -23.79
N VAL A 252 -2.69 -4.42 -23.96
CA VAL A 252 -3.79 -4.57 -22.99
C VAL A 252 -4.24 -6.02 -22.78
N ASP A 253 -4.23 -6.86 -23.82
CA ASP A 253 -4.67 -8.26 -23.71
C ASP A 253 -3.74 -9.07 -22.79
N ALA A 254 -2.42 -8.94 -22.99
CA ALA A 254 -1.42 -9.63 -22.18
C ALA A 254 -1.43 -9.14 -20.71
N VAL A 255 -1.63 -7.85 -20.50
CA VAL A 255 -1.76 -7.30 -19.14
C VAL A 255 -3.03 -7.80 -18.46
N ALA A 256 -4.17 -7.81 -19.15
CA ALA A 256 -5.44 -8.29 -18.59
C ALA A 256 -5.34 -9.78 -18.20
N GLU A 257 -4.70 -10.60 -19.03
CA GLU A 257 -4.45 -12.01 -18.71
C GLU A 257 -3.55 -12.17 -17.48
N ALA A 258 -2.44 -11.41 -17.40
CA ALA A 258 -1.54 -11.45 -16.25
C ALA A 258 -2.23 -11.00 -14.96
N ILE A 259 -3.07 -9.96 -15.02
CA ILE A 259 -3.88 -9.51 -13.89
C ILE A 259 -4.85 -10.60 -13.46
N ALA A 260 -5.55 -11.24 -14.39
CA ALA A 260 -6.49 -12.32 -14.06
C ALA A 260 -5.80 -13.50 -13.36
N GLN A 261 -4.59 -13.87 -13.79
CA GLN A 261 -3.79 -14.89 -13.11
C GLN A 261 -3.39 -14.47 -11.69
N ILE A 262 -2.99 -13.21 -11.51
CA ILE A 262 -2.66 -12.65 -10.18
C ILE A 262 -3.89 -12.63 -9.27
N GLU A 263 -5.05 -12.20 -9.76
CA GLU A 263 -6.29 -12.17 -8.98
C GLU A 263 -6.77 -13.58 -8.62
N ALA A 264 -6.63 -14.55 -9.51
CA ALA A 264 -6.95 -15.95 -9.24
C ALA A 264 -6.01 -16.54 -8.16
N ALA A 265 -4.70 -16.30 -8.27
CA ALA A 265 -3.72 -16.74 -7.27
C ALA A 265 -3.96 -16.06 -5.92
N TRP A 266 -4.19 -14.75 -5.91
CA TRP A 266 -4.51 -13.97 -4.71
C TRP A 266 -5.80 -14.44 -4.05
N GLY A 267 -6.84 -14.68 -4.85
CA GLY A 267 -8.11 -15.24 -4.39
C GLY A 267 -7.93 -16.63 -3.79
N ALA A 268 -7.14 -17.50 -4.43
CA ALA A 268 -6.82 -18.82 -3.90
C ALA A 268 -5.97 -18.76 -2.62
N GLU A 269 -5.06 -17.81 -2.49
CA GLU A 269 -4.27 -17.59 -1.28
C GLU A 269 -5.10 -17.03 -0.14
N ARG A 270 -6.04 -16.11 -0.40
CA ARG A 270 -6.95 -15.60 0.63
C ARG A 270 -7.97 -16.64 1.02
N ALA A 271 -8.57 -17.28 0.02
CA ALA A 271 -9.44 -18.41 0.23
C ALA A 271 -8.70 -19.51 0.97
N GLY A 272 -7.42 -19.77 0.69
CA GLY A 272 -6.51 -20.75 1.32
C GLY A 272 -5.87 -20.31 2.64
N GLY A 273 -5.86 -19.01 2.92
CA GLY A 273 -5.53 -18.44 4.22
C GLY A 273 -6.69 -18.64 5.21
N GLU A 274 -7.92 -18.71 4.71
CA GLU A 274 -9.11 -19.16 5.45
C GLU A 274 -9.44 -20.66 5.25
N THR A 275 -9.02 -21.26 4.13
CA THR A 275 -8.95 -22.72 3.90
C THR A 275 -7.51 -23.16 4.12
N SER A 276 -7.07 -22.89 5.34
CA SER A 276 -5.98 -23.59 5.98
C SER A 276 -5.97 -25.04 5.49
N ALA A 277 -4.85 -25.47 4.87
CA ALA A 277 -4.59 -26.88 4.60
C ALA A 277 -5.12 -27.69 5.79
N PRO A 278 -5.91 -28.76 5.55
CA PRO A 278 -6.67 -29.44 6.58
C PRO A 278 -5.77 -29.63 7.80
N VAL A 279 -6.23 -29.18 8.96
CA VAL A 279 -5.42 -29.22 10.18
C VAL A 279 -4.98 -30.67 10.36
N THR A 280 -3.67 -30.88 10.41
CA THR A 280 -3.15 -32.25 10.45
C THR A 280 -3.56 -32.89 11.78
N GLU A 281 -3.77 -34.20 11.79
CA GLU A 281 -4.09 -34.94 13.02
C GLU A 281 -3.04 -34.69 14.12
N LYS A 282 -1.78 -34.51 13.73
CA LYS A 282 -0.68 -34.12 14.62
C LYS A 282 -0.89 -32.74 15.24
N GLU A 283 -1.25 -31.73 14.46
CA GLU A 283 -1.53 -30.38 15.00
C GLU A 283 -2.76 -30.40 15.92
N LEU A 284 -3.83 -31.10 15.53
CA LEU A 284 -5.02 -31.29 16.37
C LEU A 284 -4.64 -31.93 17.70
N ALA A 285 -3.84 -33.00 17.69
CA ALA A 285 -3.39 -33.69 18.89
C ALA A 285 -2.55 -32.78 19.79
N VAL A 286 -1.60 -32.01 19.22
CA VAL A 286 -0.76 -31.07 19.96
C VAL A 286 -1.60 -29.96 20.59
N VAL A 287 -2.47 -29.30 19.82
CA VAL A 287 -3.33 -28.22 20.32
C VAL A 287 -4.29 -28.75 21.38
N THR A 288 -4.94 -29.89 21.15
CA THR A 288 -5.85 -30.55 22.11
C THR A 288 -5.14 -30.84 23.42
N GLN A 289 -3.95 -31.46 23.36
CA GLN A 289 -3.16 -31.78 24.54
C GLN A 289 -2.74 -30.51 25.28
N ARG A 290 -2.23 -29.51 24.56
CA ARG A 290 -1.70 -28.27 25.13
C ARG A 290 -2.78 -27.41 25.76
N VAL A 291 -3.92 -27.27 25.09
CA VAL A 291 -5.11 -26.58 25.63
C VAL A 291 -5.59 -27.30 26.88
N SER A 292 -5.70 -28.63 26.87
CA SER A 292 -6.15 -29.39 28.05
C SER A 292 -5.21 -29.22 29.25
N LEU A 293 -3.89 -29.18 29.01
CA LEU A 293 -2.89 -29.00 30.07
C LEU A 293 -2.82 -27.56 30.60
N ASN A 294 -2.99 -26.58 29.72
CA ASN A 294 -2.75 -25.16 30.02
C ASN A 294 -4.04 -24.34 30.07
N ARG A 295 -5.23 -24.94 30.09
CA ARG A 295 -6.52 -24.26 29.93
C ARG A 295 -6.67 -23.05 30.85
N ASP A 296 -6.48 -23.26 32.15
CA ASP A 296 -6.68 -22.20 33.14
C ASP A 296 -5.59 -21.12 33.03
N ALA A 297 -4.35 -21.53 32.74
CA ALA A 297 -3.25 -20.61 32.49
C ALA A 297 -3.46 -19.76 31.23
N LEU A 298 -4.01 -20.36 30.15
CA LEU A 298 -4.42 -19.66 28.93
C LEU A 298 -5.52 -18.66 29.22
N ALA A 299 -6.56 -19.05 29.96
CA ALA A 299 -7.66 -18.16 30.31
C ALA A 299 -7.17 -16.93 31.10
N VAL A 300 -6.36 -17.17 32.15
CA VAL A 300 -5.82 -16.09 32.99
C VAL A 300 -4.82 -15.22 32.23
N SER A 301 -3.93 -15.83 31.45
CA SER A 301 -2.91 -15.07 30.70
C SER A 301 -3.52 -14.23 29.59
N SER A 302 -4.51 -14.77 28.85
CA SER A 302 -5.22 -14.02 27.81
C SER A 302 -6.04 -12.88 28.41
N ALA A 303 -6.74 -13.11 29.54
CA ALA A 303 -7.47 -12.05 30.23
C ALA A 303 -6.54 -10.93 30.73
N SER A 304 -5.41 -11.29 31.35
CA SER A 304 -4.41 -10.31 31.78
C SER A 304 -3.79 -9.55 30.59
N LEU A 305 -3.58 -10.23 29.46
CA LEU A 305 -3.07 -9.59 28.25
C LEU A 305 -4.08 -8.63 27.64
N LEU A 306 -5.38 -8.95 27.67
CA LEU A 306 -6.46 -8.05 27.27
C LEU A 306 -6.45 -6.77 28.11
N GLU A 307 -6.33 -6.88 29.43
CA GLU A 307 -6.22 -5.71 30.32
C GLU A 307 -4.98 -4.86 30.00
N GLN A 308 -3.84 -5.49 29.72
CA GLN A 308 -2.63 -4.79 29.31
C GLN A 308 -2.79 -4.08 27.97
N LEU A 309 -3.48 -4.71 27.01
CA LEU A 309 -3.79 -4.12 25.70
C LEU A 309 -4.73 -2.92 25.84
N ASP A 310 -5.75 -3.00 26.68
CA ASP A 310 -6.64 -1.86 26.94
C ASP A 310 -5.89 -0.70 27.61
N ALA A 311 -5.03 -0.98 28.60
CA ALA A 311 -4.19 0.04 29.21
C ALA A 311 -3.18 0.66 28.21
N PHE A 312 -2.62 -0.16 27.31
CA PHE A 312 -1.73 0.33 26.25
C PHE A 312 -2.49 1.17 25.22
N ARG A 313 -3.70 0.76 24.84
CA ARG A 313 -4.58 1.50 23.94
C ARG A 313 -4.86 2.90 24.46
N GLU A 314 -5.24 3.02 25.73
CA GLU A 314 -5.50 4.32 26.36
C GLU A 314 -4.23 5.18 26.45
N ARG A 315 -3.07 4.55 26.68
CA ARG A 315 -1.78 5.24 26.65
C ARG A 315 -1.47 5.80 25.25
N VAL A 316 -1.64 4.99 24.21
CA VAL A 316 -1.42 5.40 22.81
C VAL A 316 -2.36 6.53 22.41
N ARG A 317 -3.62 6.50 22.87
CA ARG A 317 -4.58 7.62 22.68
C ARG A 317 -4.11 8.92 23.34
N GLY A 318 -3.49 8.83 24.52
CA GLY A 318 -2.97 9.98 25.26
C GLY A 318 -1.62 10.52 24.77
N MET A 319 -0.92 9.81 23.88
CA MET A 319 0.38 10.22 23.36
C MET A 319 0.23 11.28 22.27
N ASN A 320 0.08 12.54 22.68
CA ASN A 320 -0.05 13.68 21.76
C ASN A 320 1.19 13.89 20.86
N ALA A 321 2.36 13.41 21.28
CA ALA A 321 3.59 13.49 20.50
C ALA A 321 3.68 12.41 19.39
N LEU A 322 2.79 11.42 19.41
CA LEU A 322 2.74 10.39 18.38
C LEU A 322 2.00 10.91 17.16
N ASP A 323 2.62 10.74 16.00
CA ASP A 323 2.01 10.95 14.70
C ASP A 323 0.63 10.27 14.63
N GLN A 324 -0.36 10.96 14.09
CA GLN A 324 -1.75 10.52 14.14
C GLN A 324 -1.95 9.18 13.42
N ASP A 325 -1.22 8.96 12.35
CA ASP A 325 -1.32 7.76 11.55
C ASP A 325 -0.67 6.57 12.22
N LEU A 326 0.54 6.77 12.75
CA LEU A 326 1.19 5.75 13.55
C LEU A 326 0.32 5.39 14.77
N ARG A 327 -0.35 6.38 15.37
CA ARG A 327 -1.34 6.16 16.44
C ARG A 327 -2.49 5.29 15.96
N ASP A 328 -3.13 5.62 14.85
CA ASP A 328 -4.26 4.87 14.30
C ASP A 328 -3.86 3.46 13.87
N GLU A 329 -2.66 3.30 13.32
CA GLU A 329 -2.06 2.01 12.96
C GLU A 329 -1.85 1.12 14.20
N ILE A 330 -1.23 1.66 15.26
CA ILE A 330 -1.02 0.95 16.53
C ILE A 330 -2.36 0.59 17.17
N LEU A 331 -3.33 1.51 17.17
CA LEU A 331 -4.68 1.24 17.70
C LEU A 331 -5.38 0.14 16.90
N GLY A 332 -5.28 0.16 15.57
CA GLY A 332 -5.81 -0.89 14.70
C GLY A 332 -5.14 -2.25 14.95
N PHE A 333 -3.83 -2.27 15.19
CA PHE A 333 -3.12 -3.47 15.62
C PHE A 333 -3.63 -3.98 16.98
N VAL A 334 -3.75 -3.10 17.98
CA VAL A 334 -4.22 -3.45 19.32
C VAL A 334 -5.63 -4.02 19.27
N ASP A 335 -6.55 -3.38 18.54
CA ASP A 335 -7.93 -3.84 18.40
C ASP A 335 -8.01 -5.19 17.68
N HIS A 336 -7.20 -5.39 16.62
CA HIS A 336 -7.11 -6.68 15.94
C HIS A 336 -6.57 -7.78 16.86
N PHE A 337 -5.51 -7.49 17.61
CA PHE A 337 -4.86 -8.45 18.51
C PHE A 337 -5.77 -8.82 19.69
N ARG A 338 -6.50 -7.84 20.22
CA ARG A 338 -7.55 -8.03 21.21
C ARG A 338 -8.64 -8.99 20.70
N GLY A 339 -9.14 -8.78 19.49
CA GLY A 339 -10.14 -9.66 18.87
C GLY A 339 -9.67 -11.12 18.74
N GLN A 340 -8.37 -11.34 18.46
CA GLN A 340 -7.79 -12.69 18.46
C GLN A 340 -7.84 -13.32 19.86
N LEU A 341 -7.47 -12.60 20.91
CA LEU A 341 -7.49 -13.12 22.29
C LEU A 341 -8.91 -13.38 22.82
N GLU A 342 -9.87 -12.52 22.47
CA GLU A 342 -11.29 -12.73 22.79
C GLU A 342 -11.84 -13.99 22.10
N ALA A 343 -11.50 -14.21 20.83
CA ALA A 343 -11.86 -15.43 20.10
C ALA A 343 -11.27 -16.68 20.77
N LEU A 344 -10.00 -16.63 21.20
CA LEU A 344 -9.39 -17.73 21.97
C LEU A 344 -10.17 -18.01 23.24
N LEU A 345 -10.46 -17.00 24.06
CA LEU A 345 -11.17 -17.16 25.33
C LEU A 345 -12.56 -17.76 25.12
N HIS A 346 -13.27 -17.36 24.06
CA HIS A 346 -14.56 -17.92 23.69
C HIS A 346 -14.47 -19.39 23.29
N ASP A 347 -13.42 -19.78 22.57
CA ASP A 347 -13.22 -21.15 22.09
C ASP A 347 -12.56 -22.09 23.11
N LEU A 348 -12.06 -21.60 24.24
CA LEU A 348 -11.55 -22.46 25.32
C LEU A 348 -12.69 -23.29 25.94
N PRO A 349 -12.46 -24.58 26.25
CA PRO A 349 -13.48 -25.40 26.93
C PRO A 349 -13.74 -24.89 28.36
N PRO A 350 -14.93 -25.14 28.93
CA PRO A 350 -15.17 -25.00 30.36
C PRO A 350 -14.20 -25.85 31.21
N PRO A 351 -13.96 -25.49 32.48
CA PRO A 351 -13.11 -26.28 33.37
C PRO A 351 -13.60 -27.73 33.50
N GLY A 352 -12.71 -28.70 33.26
CA GLY A 352 -13.02 -30.13 33.35
C GLY A 352 -13.70 -30.73 32.13
N GLU A 353 -14.04 -29.94 31.10
CA GLU A 353 -14.58 -30.44 29.84
C GLU A 353 -13.45 -30.80 28.87
N ALA A 354 -13.57 -31.95 28.19
CA ALA A 354 -12.63 -32.34 27.15
C ALA A 354 -12.77 -31.44 25.90
N VAL A 355 -11.66 -31.17 25.20
CA VAL A 355 -11.71 -30.42 23.93
C VAL A 355 -12.23 -31.36 22.84
N GLY A 356 -13.46 -31.11 22.36
CA GLY A 356 -14.02 -31.83 21.22
C GLY A 356 -13.31 -31.50 19.90
N GLU A 357 -13.37 -32.41 18.93
CA GLU A 357 -12.66 -32.32 17.64
C GLU A 357 -12.92 -31.00 16.88
N GLU A 358 -14.18 -30.57 16.81
CA GLU A 358 -14.56 -29.31 16.14
C GLU A 358 -13.90 -28.09 16.80
N ARG A 359 -13.84 -28.08 18.14
CA ARG A 359 -13.20 -27.02 18.93
C ARG A 359 -11.68 -27.07 18.78
N SER A 360 -11.09 -28.27 18.77
CA SER A 360 -9.66 -28.45 18.50
C SER A 360 -9.27 -27.92 17.12
N ASN A 361 -10.11 -28.15 16.11
CA ASN A 361 -9.91 -27.62 14.77
C ASN A 361 -9.93 -26.09 14.76
N ARG A 362 -10.93 -25.45 15.38
CA ARG A 362 -10.98 -23.98 15.51
C ARG A 362 -9.75 -23.42 16.23
N LEU A 363 -9.33 -24.03 17.34
CA LEU A 363 -8.16 -23.60 18.11
C LEU A 363 -6.84 -23.76 17.32
N ALA A 364 -6.73 -24.78 16.48
CA ALA A 364 -5.57 -24.95 15.61
C ALA A 364 -5.52 -23.91 14.48
N LEU A 365 -6.66 -23.61 13.86
CA LEU A 365 -6.80 -22.53 12.88
C LEU A 365 -6.47 -21.17 13.50
N TRP A 366 -7.00 -20.93 14.70
CA TRP A 366 -6.70 -19.75 15.49
C TRP A 366 -5.19 -19.61 15.73
N LEU A 367 -4.51 -20.69 16.15
CA LEU A 367 -3.06 -20.65 16.42
C LEU A 367 -2.25 -20.28 15.17
N ARG A 368 -2.67 -20.73 13.98
CA ARG A 368 -2.04 -20.35 12.70
C ARG A 368 -2.21 -18.85 12.43
N GLY A 369 -3.43 -18.32 12.51
CA GLY A 369 -3.71 -16.90 12.33
C GLY A 369 -2.96 -16.02 13.35
N TYR A 370 -3.00 -16.44 14.62
CA TYR A 370 -2.29 -15.80 15.72
C TYR A 370 -0.78 -15.74 15.49
N ARG A 371 -0.15 -16.83 15.03
CA ARG A 371 1.28 -16.87 14.69
C ARG A 371 1.62 -15.83 13.62
N THR A 372 0.79 -15.69 12.59
CA THR A 372 0.99 -14.69 11.53
C THR A 372 0.96 -13.27 12.11
N VAL A 373 -0.01 -12.95 12.98
CA VAL A 373 -0.11 -11.64 13.63
C VAL A 373 1.13 -11.35 14.48
N LEU A 374 1.62 -12.33 15.25
CA LEU A 374 2.83 -12.16 16.06
C LEU A 374 4.08 -11.93 15.21
N MET A 375 4.27 -12.73 14.15
CA MET A 375 5.51 -12.67 13.37
C MET A 375 5.59 -11.45 12.45
N THR A 376 4.44 -10.96 11.98
CA THR A 376 4.39 -9.82 11.05
C THR A 376 4.25 -8.50 11.79
N LYS A 377 3.17 -8.34 12.56
CA LYS A 377 2.80 -7.06 13.16
C LYS A 377 3.50 -6.79 14.47
N LEU A 378 3.52 -7.76 15.40
CA LEU A 378 4.16 -7.54 16.69
C LEU A 378 5.68 -7.34 16.52
N ALA A 379 6.32 -8.07 15.61
CA ALA A 379 7.74 -7.89 15.30
C ALA A 379 8.04 -6.47 14.76
N HIS A 380 7.16 -5.92 13.92
CA HIS A 380 7.29 -4.55 13.40
C HIS A 380 7.30 -3.51 14.53
N TYR A 381 6.36 -3.57 15.47
CA TYR A 381 6.31 -2.62 16.60
C TYR A 381 7.31 -2.92 17.72
N SER A 382 8.06 -4.03 17.62
CA SER A 382 9.12 -4.40 18.55
C SER A 382 10.51 -3.99 18.05
N SER A 383 10.63 -3.49 16.81
CA SER A 383 11.93 -3.19 16.21
C SER A 383 12.55 -1.93 16.84
N PRO A 384 13.88 -1.89 17.09
CA PRO A 384 14.61 -0.74 17.63
C PRO A 384 14.34 0.58 16.91
N GLU A 385 14.11 0.53 15.60
CA GLU A 385 13.86 1.72 14.78
C GLU A 385 12.50 2.37 15.08
N ASN A 386 11.54 1.59 15.60
CA ASN A 386 10.20 2.02 15.97
C ASN A 386 10.05 2.32 17.48
N VAL A 387 11.16 2.31 18.26
CA VAL A 387 11.18 2.44 19.74
C VAL A 387 11.11 3.90 20.20
N GLY A 388 10.10 4.62 19.73
CA GLY A 388 9.67 5.87 20.38
C GLY A 388 8.93 5.60 21.70
N GLU A 389 8.27 6.62 22.25
CA GLU A 389 7.43 6.46 23.47
C GLU A 389 6.27 5.45 23.28
N ALA A 390 5.90 5.15 22.04
CA ALA A 390 4.83 4.20 21.67
C ALA A 390 5.27 2.74 21.55
N THR A 391 6.44 2.37 22.09
CA THR A 391 6.92 0.99 22.08
C THR A 391 5.90 0.07 22.75
N VAL A 392 5.55 -1.04 22.09
CA VAL A 392 4.68 -2.05 22.69
C VAL A 392 5.33 -2.54 24.00
N PRO A 393 4.63 -2.43 25.15
CA PRO A 393 5.15 -2.86 26.43
C PRO A 393 5.74 -4.26 26.35
N THR A 394 6.95 -4.46 26.89
CA THR A 394 7.58 -5.78 26.95
C THR A 394 6.67 -6.83 27.59
N ALA A 395 5.82 -6.43 28.52
CA ALA A 395 4.80 -7.29 29.14
C ALA A 395 3.79 -7.84 28.11
N ILE A 396 3.36 -7.06 27.12
CA ILE A 396 2.47 -7.51 26.04
C ILE A 396 3.19 -8.50 25.15
N ILE A 397 4.45 -8.24 24.78
CA ILE A 397 5.25 -9.16 23.95
C ILE A 397 5.43 -10.51 24.66
N LEU A 398 5.82 -10.47 25.95
CA LEU A 398 6.01 -11.67 26.75
C LEU A 398 4.70 -12.42 26.99
N GLY A 399 3.61 -11.72 27.29
CA GLY A 399 2.28 -12.32 27.46
C GLY A 399 1.79 -12.99 26.19
N ALA A 400 1.88 -12.29 25.05
CA ALA A 400 1.50 -12.79 23.74
C ALA A 400 2.26 -14.08 23.39
N THR A 401 3.56 -14.06 23.64
CA THR A 401 4.42 -15.17 23.28
C THR A 401 4.25 -16.33 24.29
N GLY A 402 3.93 -16.04 25.55
CA GLY A 402 3.51 -17.02 26.56
C GLY A 402 2.22 -17.76 26.16
N VAL A 403 1.21 -17.05 25.67
CA VAL A 403 -0.03 -17.64 25.12
C VAL A 403 0.29 -18.59 23.96
N GLY A 404 1.12 -18.15 23.01
CA GLY A 404 1.54 -18.99 21.88
C GLY A 404 2.28 -20.26 22.33
N ALA A 405 3.19 -20.14 23.30
CA ALA A 405 3.93 -21.27 23.85
C ALA A 405 3.01 -22.28 24.56
N MET A 406 2.05 -21.80 25.34
CA MET A 406 1.06 -22.65 26.01
C MET A 406 0.14 -23.39 25.03
N MET A 407 -0.08 -22.83 23.84
CA MET A 407 -0.84 -23.47 22.74
C MET A 407 0.01 -24.45 21.90
N GLY A 408 1.30 -24.60 22.21
CA GLY A 408 2.19 -25.53 21.50
C GLY A 408 3.01 -24.92 20.37
N SER A 409 3.21 -23.60 20.34
CA SER A 409 4.18 -22.95 19.45
C SER A 409 5.57 -22.88 20.12
N PRO A 410 6.53 -23.77 19.79
CA PRO A 410 7.82 -23.81 20.48
C PRO A 410 8.72 -22.60 20.20
N LEU A 411 8.61 -22.00 19.00
CA LEU A 411 9.35 -20.79 18.61
C LEU A 411 9.02 -19.60 19.52
N ALA A 412 7.76 -19.50 19.95
CA ALA A 412 7.33 -18.51 20.92
C ALA A 412 8.06 -18.72 22.27
N GLY A 413 8.09 -19.96 22.77
CA GLY A 413 8.72 -20.28 24.05
C GLY A 413 10.23 -19.96 24.12
N ALA A 414 10.98 -20.20 23.04
CA ALA A 414 12.42 -19.94 23.00
C ALA A 414 12.76 -18.44 23.03
N ALA A 415 12.00 -17.62 22.30
CA ALA A 415 12.17 -16.17 22.29
C ALA A 415 11.87 -15.54 23.67
N VAL A 416 10.78 -15.98 24.31
CA VAL A 416 10.41 -15.58 25.68
C VAL A 416 11.43 -16.04 26.70
N GLY A 417 11.87 -17.29 26.62
CA GLY A 417 12.85 -17.86 27.54
C GLY A 417 14.12 -17.01 27.58
N GLY A 418 14.69 -16.68 26.40
CA GLY A 418 15.90 -15.86 26.34
C GLY A 418 15.71 -14.40 26.76
N LEU A 419 14.52 -13.82 26.53
CA LEU A 419 14.16 -12.49 27.05
C LEU A 419 14.07 -12.48 28.58
N ILE A 420 13.39 -13.47 29.17
CA ILE A 420 13.18 -13.56 30.63
C ILE A 420 14.50 -13.80 31.37
N VAL A 421 15.38 -14.66 30.83
CA VAL A 421 16.69 -14.92 31.46
C VAL A 421 17.73 -13.82 31.19
N ASN A 422 17.32 -12.71 30.54
CA ASN A 422 18.18 -11.60 30.13
C ASN A 422 19.38 -12.04 29.27
N GLN A 423 19.28 -13.19 28.60
CA GLN A 423 20.31 -13.72 27.71
C GLN A 423 20.07 -13.34 26.24
N MET A 424 18.90 -12.76 25.95
CA MET A 424 18.55 -12.29 24.62
C MET A 424 18.04 -10.86 24.72
N LYS A 425 18.65 -9.94 23.95
CA LYS A 425 18.13 -8.57 23.82
C LYS A 425 16.80 -8.61 23.04
N PRO A 426 15.86 -7.68 23.27
CA PRO A 426 14.61 -7.61 22.52
C PRO A 426 14.76 -7.67 21.00
N GLY A 427 15.72 -6.93 20.44
CA GLY A 427 16.02 -6.98 19.01
C GLY A 427 16.56 -8.34 18.53
N GLN A 428 17.25 -9.09 19.38
CA GLN A 428 17.71 -10.45 19.06
C GLN A 428 16.57 -11.46 19.15
N ALA A 429 15.65 -11.30 20.10
CA ALA A 429 14.43 -12.12 20.18
C ALA A 429 13.51 -11.89 18.97
N ALA A 430 13.33 -10.64 18.54
CA ALA A 430 12.63 -10.32 17.30
C ALA A 430 13.31 -10.98 16.08
N LYS A 431 14.65 -10.95 16.03
CA LYS A 431 15.42 -11.59 14.96
C LYS A 431 15.29 -13.11 14.94
N GLU A 432 15.25 -13.78 16.11
CA GLU A 432 15.01 -15.22 16.18
C GLU A 432 13.57 -15.59 15.80
N LEU A 433 12.58 -14.77 16.18
CA LEU A 433 11.19 -14.92 15.73
C LEU A 433 11.05 -14.79 14.22
N MET A 434 11.85 -13.91 13.60
CA MET A 434 11.84 -13.67 12.15
C MET A 434 12.65 -14.69 11.33
N LYS A 435 13.36 -15.64 11.95
CA LYS A 435 14.04 -16.68 11.19
C LYS A 435 13.02 -17.62 10.56
N PRO A 436 13.07 -17.88 9.23
CA PRO A 436 12.22 -18.88 8.61
C PRO A 436 12.45 -20.23 9.28
N ASP A 437 11.37 -20.99 9.45
CA ASP A 437 11.36 -22.28 10.15
C ASP A 437 12.09 -23.34 9.32
N VAL A 438 13.43 -23.36 9.39
CA VAL A 438 14.29 -24.29 8.61
C VAL A 438 14.11 -25.75 9.08
N GLY A 439 13.37 -25.99 10.18
CA GLY A 439 13.22 -27.30 10.80
C GLY A 439 11.95 -28.09 10.47
N ALA A 440 11.04 -27.54 9.64
CA ALA A 440 9.79 -28.23 9.27
C ALA A 440 9.88 -29.07 7.99
N ASP A 441 11.08 -29.26 7.42
CA ASP A 441 11.30 -30.26 6.38
C ASP A 441 11.36 -31.64 7.04
N VAL A 442 10.17 -32.24 7.18
CA VAL A 442 9.99 -33.61 7.68
C VAL A 442 10.56 -34.52 6.61
N GLY A 443 11.74 -35.07 6.87
CA GLY A 443 12.28 -36.17 6.07
C GLY A 443 11.21 -37.23 5.85
N THR A 444 10.75 -37.33 4.61
CA THR A 444 9.98 -38.45 4.10
C THR A 444 10.86 -39.70 4.20
N PRO A 445 10.36 -40.81 4.78
CA PRO A 445 11.06 -42.08 4.69
C PRO A 445 11.13 -42.60 3.24
#